data_AF-A0A376LE21-F1
#
_entry.id   AF-A0A376LE21-F1
#
_cell.length_a   1.000
_cell.length_b   1.000
_cell.length_c   1.000
_cell.angle_alpha   90.00
_cell.angle_beta   90.00
_cell.angle_gamma   90.00
#
_symmetry.space_group_name_H-M   'P 1'
#
loop_
_entity.id
_entity.type
_entity.pdbx_description
1 polymer ?
#
loop_
_entity_poly.entity_id
_entity_poly.type
_entity_poly.pdbx_seq_one_letter_code
_entity_poly.pdbx_strand_id
1 'polypeptide(L)'
;MPLPESELVNKATALTEAVNRQLHPKPEDESRVSASLRSAIQKSGMVLLDDFGDIVLKTADLCSAKDDCVRLKNALVNLGNSKDWDALVKRANAGKLDGVNVLLRPVSAESLDNLVATSTAPFITHETARAAQSLNSPAPGGFLIVSDEGSDFVDQPWPSASLYDYPPQEQWNAFQKLAQMLMHTPFNAEGIVTKIFTDANGTQHIGLHPIPDRSGLWRYLSTTLLLLTMLGSAIYNGVQAWRRYQRHRYSHDEDSGLL
;
A
#
# COMPACT_ATOMS: atom_id res chain seq x y z
N MET A 1 -4.37 15.99 7.03
CA MET A 1 -5.38 15.05 7.58
C MET A 1 -4.66 14.10 8.52
N PRO A 2 -5.33 13.54 9.56
CA PRO A 2 -4.69 12.56 10.44
C PRO A 2 -4.31 11.29 9.68
N LEU A 3 -3.32 10.57 10.19
CA LEU A 3 -2.97 9.25 9.67
C LEU A 3 -4.16 8.29 9.87
N PRO A 4 -4.33 7.29 8.98
CA PRO A 4 -5.37 6.30 9.15
C PRO A 4 -5.13 5.49 10.43
N GLU A 5 -6.16 5.41 11.27
CA GLU A 5 -6.19 4.64 12.51
C GLU A 5 -7.30 3.59 12.42
N SER A 6 -7.04 2.37 12.92
CA SER A 6 -8.04 1.31 12.99
C SER A 6 -7.92 0.57 14.33
N GLU A 7 -9.01 0.62 15.11
CA GLU A 7 -9.10 -0.10 16.38
C GLU A 7 -9.00 -1.62 16.19
N LEU A 8 -9.55 -2.14 15.08
CA LEU A 8 -9.47 -3.57 14.75
C LEU A 8 -8.02 -4.00 14.48
N VAL A 9 -7.26 -3.20 13.73
CA VAL A 9 -5.85 -3.48 13.49
C VAL A 9 -5.06 -3.38 14.79
N ASN A 10 -5.33 -2.38 15.63
CA ASN A 10 -4.67 -2.26 16.93
C ASN A 10 -4.92 -3.48 17.83
N LYS A 11 -6.16 -4.00 17.85
CA LYS A 11 -6.51 -5.23 18.59
C LYS A 11 -5.80 -6.46 18.01
N ALA A 12 -5.75 -6.58 16.68
CA ALA A 12 -5.07 -7.68 15.99
C ALA A 12 -3.56 -7.68 16.26
N THR A 13 -2.92 -6.52 16.15
CA THR A 13 -1.50 -6.34 16.45
C THR A 13 -1.22 -6.62 17.92
N ALA A 14 -2.03 -6.11 18.84
CA ALA A 14 -1.86 -6.37 20.28
C ALA A 14 -1.95 -7.86 20.62
N LEU A 15 -2.84 -8.62 19.96
CA LEU A 15 -2.94 -10.07 20.15
C LEU A 15 -1.69 -10.79 19.64
N THR A 16 -1.25 -10.47 18.42
CA THR A 16 -0.04 -11.07 17.82
C THR A 16 1.21 -10.75 18.64
N GLU A 17 1.37 -9.51 19.11
CA GLU A 17 2.47 -9.10 19.97
C GLU A 17 2.42 -9.81 21.33
N ALA A 18 1.25 -9.93 21.96
CA ALA A 18 1.12 -10.62 23.23
C ALA A 18 1.50 -12.10 23.15
N VAL A 19 1.08 -12.77 22.07
CA VAL A 19 1.43 -14.17 21.81
C VAL A 19 2.93 -14.30 21.51
N ASN A 20 3.47 -13.47 20.62
CA ASN A 20 4.88 -13.51 20.26
C ASN A 20 5.78 -13.22 21.47
N ARG A 21 5.43 -12.25 22.33
CA ARG A 21 6.16 -11.93 23.56
C ARG A 21 6.21 -13.12 24.51
N GLN A 22 5.12 -13.86 24.67
CA GLN A 22 5.07 -15.02 25.55
C GLN A 22 5.77 -16.26 24.97
N LEU A 23 5.72 -16.44 23.65
CA LEU A 23 6.39 -17.56 22.98
C LEU A 23 7.90 -17.34 22.82
N HIS A 24 8.32 -16.09 22.59
CA HIS A 24 9.71 -15.68 22.38
C HIS A 24 10.12 -14.56 23.35
N PRO A 25 10.15 -14.83 24.66
CA PRO A 25 10.42 -13.81 25.67
C PRO A 25 11.86 -13.29 25.56
N LYS A 26 12.01 -11.97 25.58
CA LYS A 26 13.29 -11.28 25.66
C LYS A 26 13.75 -11.14 27.12
N PRO A 27 15.05 -10.92 27.38
CA PRO A 27 15.57 -10.78 28.73
C PRO A 27 14.98 -9.61 29.52
N GLU A 28 14.51 -8.59 28.81
CA GLU A 28 13.91 -7.36 29.34
C GLU A 28 12.40 -7.46 29.62
N ASP A 29 11.73 -8.54 29.19
CA ASP A 29 10.28 -8.68 29.38
C ASP A 29 9.96 -8.96 30.86
N GLU A 30 9.13 -8.11 31.45
CA GLU A 30 8.53 -8.36 32.77
C GLU A 30 7.66 -9.60 32.69
N SER A 31 8.14 -10.69 33.26
CA SER A 31 7.41 -11.94 33.32
C SER A 31 7.05 -12.26 34.77
N ARG A 32 5.87 -12.83 34.95
CA ARG A 32 5.28 -13.15 36.27
C ARG A 32 6.01 -14.30 36.99
N VAL A 33 7.08 -14.82 36.39
CA VAL A 33 7.81 -16.02 36.82
C VAL A 33 9.27 -15.66 37.10
N SER A 34 9.94 -16.41 38.00
CA SER A 34 11.36 -16.18 38.27
C SER A 34 12.23 -16.52 37.05
N ALA A 35 13.29 -15.75 36.81
CA ALA A 35 14.22 -15.95 35.69
C ALA A 35 14.88 -17.35 35.70
N SER A 36 15.09 -17.93 36.90
CA SER A 36 15.64 -19.27 37.07
C SER A 36 14.69 -20.38 36.60
N LEU A 37 13.38 -20.26 36.88
CA LEU A 37 12.39 -21.24 36.44
C LEU A 37 12.20 -21.17 34.91
N ARG A 38 12.17 -19.96 34.35
CA ARG A 38 12.08 -19.75 32.89
C ARG A 38 13.28 -20.35 32.16
N SER A 39 14.49 -20.12 32.67
CA SER A 39 15.73 -20.70 32.11
C SER A 39 15.74 -22.23 32.19
N ALA A 40 15.22 -22.81 33.28
CA ALA A 40 15.11 -24.26 33.41
C ALA A 40 14.10 -24.86 32.42
N ILE A 41 12.96 -24.19 32.19
CA ILE A 41 11.94 -24.61 31.24
C ILE A 41 12.44 -24.49 29.79
N GLN A 42 13.12 -23.39 29.43
CA GLN A 42 13.75 -23.24 28.12
C GLN A 42 14.84 -24.30 27.89
N LYS A 43 15.66 -24.61 28.91
CA LYS A 43 16.64 -25.71 28.84
C LYS A 43 15.99 -27.07 28.66
N SER A 44 14.77 -27.26 29.13
CA SER A 44 13.98 -28.48 28.90
C SER A 44 13.32 -28.53 27.51
N GLY A 45 13.49 -27.50 26.68
CA GLY A 45 12.89 -27.42 25.34
C GLY A 45 11.39 -27.18 25.35
N MET A 46 10.81 -26.71 26.47
CA MET A 46 9.40 -26.34 26.58
C MET A 46 9.24 -24.82 26.54
N VAL A 47 8.09 -24.36 26.07
CA VAL A 47 7.69 -22.95 26.03
C VAL A 47 6.64 -22.73 27.11
N LEU A 48 6.78 -21.64 27.86
CA LEU A 48 5.87 -21.28 28.95
C LEU A 48 5.07 -20.05 28.55
N LEU A 49 3.74 -20.18 28.53
CA LEU A 49 2.84 -19.03 28.53
C LEU A 49 2.56 -18.65 29.98
N ASP A 50 3.09 -17.50 30.40
CA ASP A 50 3.00 -16.99 31.77
C ASP A 50 1.80 -16.07 32.01
N ASP A 51 1.16 -15.61 30.94
CA ASP A 51 -0.07 -14.81 30.98
C ASP A 51 -1.07 -15.30 29.93
N PHE A 52 -1.53 -16.54 30.11
CA PHE A 52 -2.54 -17.14 29.24
C PHE A 52 -3.87 -16.36 29.26
N GLY A 53 -4.18 -15.71 30.39
CA GLY A 53 -5.38 -14.87 30.53
C GLY A 53 -5.39 -13.70 29.55
N ASP A 54 -4.27 -13.00 29.42
CA ASP A 54 -4.13 -11.87 28.49
C ASP A 54 -4.38 -12.28 27.02
N ILE A 55 -3.87 -13.43 26.58
CA ILE A 55 -4.12 -13.97 25.23
C ILE A 55 -5.62 -14.22 25.01
N VAL A 56 -6.30 -14.81 26.00
CA VAL A 56 -7.75 -15.08 25.93
C VAL A 56 -8.54 -13.79 25.83
N LEU A 57 -8.23 -12.78 26.65
CA LEU A 57 -8.93 -11.50 26.65
C LEU A 57 -8.72 -10.74 25.33
N LYS A 58 -7.48 -10.64 24.86
CA LYS A 58 -7.19 -10.01 23.55
C LYS A 58 -7.85 -10.73 22.38
N THR A 59 -7.95 -12.06 22.46
CA THR A 59 -8.69 -12.85 21.46
C THR A 59 -10.20 -12.57 21.53
N ALA A 60 -10.77 -12.40 22.74
CA ALA A 60 -12.18 -12.04 22.90
C ALA A 60 -12.49 -10.63 22.35
N ASP A 61 -11.58 -9.69 22.55
CA ASP A 61 -11.71 -8.31 22.08
C ASP A 61 -11.68 -8.20 20.55
N LEU A 62 -10.80 -8.99 19.90
CA LEU A 62 -10.72 -9.04 18.43
C LEU A 62 -11.86 -9.86 17.82
N CYS A 63 -12.07 -11.08 18.32
CA CYS A 63 -12.97 -12.07 17.73
C CYS A 63 -14.35 -12.03 18.39
N SER A 64 -14.99 -10.86 18.39
CA SER A 64 -16.22 -10.60 19.14
C SER A 64 -17.44 -11.32 18.56
N ALA A 65 -17.49 -11.56 17.25
CA ALA A 65 -18.60 -12.31 16.65
C ALA A 65 -18.47 -13.82 16.92
N LYS A 66 -19.62 -14.52 16.92
CA LYS A 66 -19.67 -15.95 17.22
C LYS A 66 -18.84 -16.79 16.24
N ASP A 67 -18.87 -16.41 14.97
CA ASP A 67 -18.22 -17.15 13.88
C ASP A 67 -16.78 -16.68 13.60
N ASP A 68 -16.29 -15.67 14.33
CA ASP A 68 -14.92 -15.19 14.21
C ASP A 68 -13.95 -16.13 14.92
N CYS A 69 -12.80 -16.38 14.28
CA CYS A 69 -11.65 -17.06 14.87
C CYS A 69 -11.97 -18.42 15.51
N VAL A 70 -12.95 -19.18 14.98
CA VAL A 70 -13.43 -20.44 15.57
C VAL A 70 -12.29 -21.42 15.87
N ARG A 71 -11.33 -21.55 14.96
CA ARG A 71 -10.16 -22.44 15.16
C ARG A 71 -9.29 -22.00 16.32
N LEU A 72 -9.02 -20.69 16.44
CA LEU A 72 -8.25 -20.11 17.54
C LEU A 72 -8.97 -20.26 18.87
N LYS A 73 -10.27 -19.91 18.92
CA LYS A 73 -11.11 -20.08 20.12
C LYS A 73 -11.09 -21.52 20.61
N ASN A 74 -11.25 -22.50 19.72
CA ASN A 74 -11.21 -23.92 20.08
C ASN A 74 -9.83 -24.37 20.58
N ALA A 75 -8.74 -23.90 19.97
CA ALA A 75 -7.40 -24.18 20.44
C ALA A 75 -7.16 -23.65 21.85
N LEU A 76 -7.59 -22.40 22.13
CA LEU A 76 -7.47 -21.79 23.45
C LEU A 76 -8.35 -22.49 24.50
N VAL A 77 -9.56 -22.92 24.16
CA VAL A 77 -10.42 -23.71 25.06
C VAL A 77 -9.74 -25.02 25.47
N ASN A 78 -9.11 -25.71 24.52
CA ASN A 78 -8.37 -26.95 24.77
C ASN A 78 -7.12 -26.71 25.63
N LEU A 79 -6.36 -25.65 25.35
CA LEU A 79 -5.18 -25.28 26.13
C LEU A 79 -5.53 -24.84 27.56
N GLY A 80 -6.63 -24.11 27.73
CA GLY A 80 -7.12 -23.65 29.02
C GLY A 80 -7.90 -24.68 29.82
N ASN A 81 -8.08 -25.91 29.29
CA ASN A 81 -8.91 -26.96 29.87
C ASN A 81 -10.29 -26.45 30.32
N SER A 82 -10.95 -25.66 29.45
CA SER A 82 -12.28 -25.09 29.70
C SER A 82 -13.35 -25.88 28.95
N LYS A 83 -14.60 -25.77 29.41
CA LYS A 83 -15.74 -26.43 28.77
C LYS A 83 -16.10 -25.78 27.42
N ASP A 84 -16.12 -24.46 27.39
CA ASP A 84 -16.46 -23.65 26.22
C ASP A 84 -15.74 -22.29 26.29
N TRP A 85 -15.85 -21.53 25.19
CA TRP A 85 -15.23 -20.22 25.02
C TRP A 85 -15.74 -19.22 26.06
N ASP A 86 -17.05 -19.17 26.28
CA ASP A 86 -17.66 -18.22 27.21
C ASP A 86 -17.21 -18.46 28.66
N ALA A 87 -17.10 -19.74 29.07
CA ALA A 87 -16.56 -20.10 30.37
C ALA A 87 -15.07 -19.74 30.50
N LEU A 88 -14.30 -19.87 29.41
CA LEU A 88 -12.88 -19.51 29.41
C LEU A 88 -12.70 -18.00 29.57
N VAL A 89 -13.42 -17.19 28.79
CA VAL A 89 -13.39 -15.73 28.85
C VAL A 89 -13.87 -15.24 30.22
N LYS A 90 -14.92 -15.83 30.79
CA LYS A 90 -15.39 -15.50 32.14
C LYS A 90 -14.35 -15.79 33.21
N ARG A 91 -13.57 -16.87 33.07
CA ARG A 91 -12.45 -17.17 33.98
C ARG A 91 -11.31 -16.17 33.83
N ALA A 92 -10.98 -15.79 32.60
CA ALA A 92 -9.97 -14.78 32.31
C ALA A 92 -10.33 -13.43 32.94
N ASN A 93 -11.57 -12.96 32.71
CA ASN A 93 -12.08 -11.70 33.27
C ASN A 93 -12.15 -11.69 34.81
N ALA A 94 -12.36 -12.85 35.43
CA ALA A 94 -12.38 -12.98 36.88
C ALA A 94 -10.98 -13.08 37.51
N GLY A 95 -9.90 -12.94 36.73
CA GLY A 95 -8.52 -13.15 37.18
C GLY A 95 -8.21 -14.60 37.56
N LYS A 96 -9.10 -15.55 37.27
CA LYS A 96 -8.91 -16.98 37.63
C LYS A 96 -7.87 -17.69 36.75
N LEU A 97 -7.38 -17.00 35.71
CA LEU A 97 -6.27 -17.46 34.89
C LEU A 97 -4.95 -16.79 35.30
N ASP A 98 -4.95 -15.86 36.25
CA ASP A 98 -3.73 -15.28 36.80
C ASP A 98 -2.96 -16.36 37.58
N GLY A 99 -1.81 -16.78 37.03
CA GLY A 99 -0.99 -17.87 37.56
C GLY A 99 -1.22 -19.23 36.89
N VAL A 100 -2.12 -19.32 35.89
CA VAL A 100 -2.21 -20.50 35.02
C VAL A 100 -1.11 -20.43 33.99
N ASN A 101 -0.06 -21.19 34.27
CA ASN A 101 1.09 -21.37 33.41
C ASN A 101 0.84 -22.52 32.43
N VAL A 102 0.77 -22.22 31.13
CA VAL A 102 0.59 -23.25 30.10
C VAL A 102 1.96 -23.64 29.54
N LEU A 103 2.31 -24.92 29.67
CA LEU A 103 3.53 -25.48 29.10
C LEU A 103 3.23 -26.10 27.74
N LEU A 104 3.89 -25.57 26.72
CA LEU A 104 3.76 -26.01 25.35
C LEU A 104 5.05 -26.70 24.89
N ARG A 105 4.89 -27.73 24.07
CA ARG A 105 5.98 -28.24 23.24
C ARG A 105 6.28 -27.23 22.13
N PRO A 106 7.50 -27.15 21.60
CA PRO A 106 7.87 -26.18 20.55
C PRO A 106 6.92 -26.21 19.35
N VAL A 107 6.54 -27.40 18.89
CA VAL A 107 5.59 -27.57 17.77
C VAL A 107 4.21 -27.00 18.10
N SER A 108 3.75 -27.13 19.35
CA SER A 108 2.46 -26.59 19.78
C SER A 108 2.50 -25.06 19.92
N ALA A 109 3.64 -24.51 20.36
CA ALA A 109 3.91 -23.08 20.40
C ALA A 109 3.90 -22.48 18.98
N GLU A 110 4.62 -23.08 18.05
CA GLU A 110 4.64 -22.66 16.64
C GLU A 110 3.26 -22.81 15.98
N SER A 111 2.52 -23.88 16.30
CA SER A 111 1.15 -24.04 15.80
C SER A 111 0.20 -22.98 16.36
N LEU A 112 0.39 -22.51 17.60
CA LEU A 112 -0.40 -21.43 18.18
C LEU A 112 -0.06 -20.10 17.49
N ASP A 113 1.21 -19.81 17.29
CA ASP A 113 1.68 -18.60 16.60
C ASP A 113 1.09 -18.50 15.18
N ASN A 114 1.24 -19.56 14.39
CA ASN A 114 0.67 -19.64 13.05
C ASN A 114 -0.86 -19.50 13.05
N LEU A 115 -1.54 -20.07 14.06
CA LEU A 115 -3.00 -19.98 14.17
C LEU A 115 -3.45 -18.56 14.48
N VAL A 116 -2.70 -17.83 15.32
CA VAL A 116 -2.96 -16.41 15.62
C VAL A 116 -2.69 -15.55 14.40
N ALA A 117 -1.55 -15.73 13.74
CA ALA A 117 -1.21 -15.01 12.49
C ALA A 117 -2.28 -15.23 11.41
N THR A 118 -2.70 -16.47 11.19
CA THR A 118 -3.74 -16.81 10.19
C THR A 118 -5.11 -16.26 10.59
N SER A 119 -5.44 -16.20 11.88
CA SER A 119 -6.73 -15.70 12.35
C SER A 119 -6.82 -14.17 12.34
N THR A 120 -5.69 -13.48 12.54
CA THR A 120 -5.62 -12.00 12.58
C THR A 120 -5.45 -11.39 11.19
N ALA A 121 -4.79 -12.10 10.26
CA ALA A 121 -4.50 -11.61 8.91
C ALA A 121 -5.72 -11.03 8.16
N PRO A 122 -6.90 -11.67 8.11
CA PRO A 122 -8.05 -11.12 7.38
C PRO A 122 -8.52 -9.77 7.92
N PHE A 123 -8.46 -9.55 9.23
CA PHE A 123 -8.82 -8.27 9.84
C PHE A 123 -7.90 -7.15 9.36
N ILE A 124 -6.59 -7.41 9.35
CA ILE A 124 -5.60 -6.41 8.94
C ILE A 124 -5.70 -6.14 7.45
N THR A 125 -5.76 -7.17 6.60
CA THR A 125 -5.84 -6.99 5.16
C THR A 125 -7.14 -6.31 4.72
N HIS A 126 -8.28 -6.65 5.34
CA HIS A 126 -9.57 -6.02 5.01
C HIS A 126 -9.61 -4.54 5.42
N GLU A 127 -9.15 -4.22 6.64
CA GLU A 127 -9.08 -2.85 7.11
C GLU A 127 -8.06 -2.02 6.31
N THR A 128 -6.93 -2.60 5.94
CA THR A 128 -5.94 -1.94 5.06
C THR A 128 -6.55 -1.64 3.69
N ALA A 129 -7.23 -2.60 3.06
CA ALA A 129 -7.88 -2.40 1.78
C ALA A 129 -8.97 -1.33 1.85
N ARG A 130 -9.80 -1.36 2.90
CA ARG A 130 -10.84 -0.36 3.16
C ARG A 130 -10.24 1.04 3.34
N ALA A 131 -9.18 1.17 4.12
CA ALA A 131 -8.51 2.45 4.35
C ALA A 131 -7.83 2.97 3.07
N ALA A 132 -7.22 2.09 2.27
CA ALA A 132 -6.64 2.45 0.98
C ALA A 132 -7.70 2.95 -0.01
N GLN A 133 -8.86 2.30 -0.08
CA GLN A 133 -9.99 2.75 -0.89
C GLN A 133 -10.52 4.12 -0.43
N SER A 134 -10.58 4.34 0.88
CA SER A 134 -10.98 5.64 1.43
C SER A 134 -9.99 6.74 1.07
N LEU A 135 -8.68 6.44 1.04
CA LEU A 135 -7.65 7.43 0.69
C LEU A 135 -7.69 7.81 -0.80
N ASN A 136 -8.07 6.87 -1.67
CA ASN A 136 -8.27 7.13 -3.10
C ASN A 136 -9.58 7.85 -3.43
N SER A 137 -10.47 8.05 -2.44
CA SER A 137 -11.75 8.72 -2.65
C SER A 137 -11.62 10.21 -2.38
N PRO A 138 -12.09 11.11 -3.28
CA PRO A 138 -12.04 12.54 -3.03
C PRO A 138 -12.80 12.92 -1.77
N ALA A 139 -12.21 13.79 -0.96
CA ALA A 139 -12.83 14.27 0.27
C ALA A 139 -14.09 15.10 -0.05
N PRO A 140 -15.24 14.86 0.61
CA PRO A 140 -16.44 15.66 0.41
C PRO A 140 -16.17 17.14 0.63
N GLY A 141 -16.62 18.00 -0.29
CA GLY A 141 -16.36 19.44 -0.24
C GLY A 141 -14.90 19.85 -0.49
N GLY A 142 -14.03 18.92 -0.89
CA GLY A 142 -12.62 19.17 -1.18
C GLY A 142 -12.35 19.60 -2.62
N PHE A 143 -11.08 19.54 -3.02
CA PHE A 143 -10.63 19.81 -4.38
C PHE A 143 -9.92 18.59 -4.95
N LEU A 144 -10.22 18.23 -6.20
CA LEU A 144 -9.48 17.25 -6.96
C LEU A 144 -8.84 17.95 -8.17
N ILE A 145 -7.52 17.94 -8.24
CA ILE A 145 -6.76 18.57 -9.32
C ILE A 145 -6.22 17.47 -10.23
N VAL A 146 -6.54 17.54 -11.52
CA VAL A 146 -6.16 16.53 -12.52
C VAL A 146 -5.53 17.22 -13.73
N SER A 147 -4.44 16.62 -14.25
CA SER A 147 -3.84 17.06 -15.50
C SER A 147 -4.68 16.54 -16.67
N ASP A 148 -5.07 17.43 -17.59
CA ASP A 148 -5.76 17.04 -18.82
C ASP A 148 -4.87 16.17 -19.74
N GLU A 149 -3.55 16.25 -19.58
CA GLU A 149 -2.58 15.44 -20.31
C GLU A 149 -2.25 14.12 -19.59
N GLY A 150 -2.81 13.88 -18.40
CA GLY A 150 -2.55 12.70 -17.58
C GLY A 150 -1.15 12.67 -16.96
N SER A 151 -0.47 13.82 -16.89
CA SER A 151 0.81 13.94 -16.21
C SER A 151 0.63 13.96 -14.69
N ASP A 152 1.54 13.30 -13.98
CA ASP A 152 1.59 13.34 -12.52
C ASP A 152 2.07 14.72 -12.05
N PHE A 153 1.44 15.26 -11.00
CA PHE A 153 1.87 16.52 -10.35
C PHE A 153 2.94 16.30 -9.28
N VAL A 154 3.26 15.03 -8.99
CA VAL A 154 4.12 14.64 -7.89
C VAL A 154 5.10 13.58 -8.36
N ASP A 155 6.38 13.90 -8.30
CA ASP A 155 7.46 12.94 -8.52
C ASP A 155 7.72 12.18 -7.22
N GLN A 156 7.01 11.07 -7.02
CA GLN A 156 7.26 10.16 -5.92
C GLN A 156 7.98 8.90 -6.40
N PRO A 157 9.06 8.46 -5.71
CA PRO A 157 9.66 7.18 -6.01
C PRO A 157 8.66 6.07 -5.72
N TRP A 158 8.45 5.19 -6.70
CA TRP A 158 7.62 4.01 -6.51
C TRP A 158 8.17 3.14 -5.39
N PRO A 159 7.32 2.63 -4.48
CA PRO A 159 7.77 1.71 -3.45
C PRO A 159 8.38 0.44 -4.06
N SER A 160 9.41 -0.12 -3.41
CA SER A 160 10.14 -1.28 -3.91
C SER A 160 9.33 -2.58 -3.93
N ALA A 161 8.24 -2.63 -3.16
CA ALA A 161 7.31 -3.74 -3.09
C ALA A 161 5.87 -3.20 -3.06
N SER A 162 4.93 -3.96 -3.62
CA SER A 162 3.52 -3.60 -3.53
C SER A 162 3.02 -3.71 -2.09
N LEU A 163 2.04 -2.90 -1.72
CA LEU A 163 1.42 -2.97 -0.39
C LEU A 163 0.90 -4.37 -0.07
N TYR A 164 0.45 -5.13 -1.08
CA TYR A 164 -0.10 -6.47 -0.91
C TYR A 164 0.97 -7.58 -0.89
N ASP A 165 2.23 -7.25 -1.14
CA ASP A 165 3.35 -8.21 -1.04
C ASP A 165 3.87 -8.31 0.40
N TYR A 166 3.51 -7.35 1.26
CA TYR A 166 3.87 -7.37 2.68
C TYR A 166 3.07 -8.43 3.44
N PRO A 167 3.68 -9.08 4.44
CA PRO A 167 2.93 -9.93 5.34
C PRO A 167 1.88 -9.11 6.09
N PRO A 168 0.70 -9.68 6.44
CA PRO A 168 -0.40 -8.94 7.04
C PRO A 168 -0.01 -8.11 8.27
N GLN A 169 0.85 -8.64 9.14
CA GLN A 169 1.33 -7.90 10.32
C GLN A 169 2.11 -6.59 9.99
N GLU A 170 2.78 -6.52 8.85
CA GLU A 170 3.53 -5.33 8.42
C GLU A 170 2.73 -4.45 7.46
N GLN A 171 1.70 -5.03 6.83
CA GLN A 171 0.91 -4.41 5.79
C GLN A 171 0.32 -3.07 6.22
N TRP A 172 -0.25 -2.99 7.43
CA TRP A 172 -0.83 -1.75 7.95
C TRP A 172 0.24 -0.66 8.17
N ASN A 173 1.40 -1.03 8.72
CA ASN A 173 2.50 -0.09 8.94
C ASN A 173 3.06 0.42 7.61
N ALA A 174 3.19 -0.45 6.60
CA ALA A 174 3.58 -0.06 5.25
C ALA A 174 2.56 0.91 4.64
N PHE A 175 1.26 0.63 4.80
CA PHE A 175 0.20 1.53 4.37
C PHE A 175 0.27 2.89 5.06
N GLN A 176 0.44 2.93 6.39
CA GLN A 176 0.56 4.19 7.14
C GLN A 176 1.76 5.02 6.67
N LYS A 177 2.90 4.40 6.38
CA LYS A 177 4.07 5.10 5.82
C LYS A 177 3.79 5.68 4.44
N LEU A 178 3.11 4.91 3.57
CA LEU A 178 2.70 5.39 2.24
C LEU A 178 1.71 6.55 2.35
N ALA A 179 0.68 6.40 3.18
CA ALA A 179 -0.29 7.47 3.45
C ALA A 179 0.41 8.71 4.02
N GLN A 180 1.36 8.55 4.94
CA GLN A 180 2.14 9.66 5.48
C GLN A 180 2.90 10.40 4.38
N MET A 181 3.58 9.65 3.51
CA MET A 181 4.34 10.21 2.39
C MET A 181 3.41 10.97 1.45
N LEU A 182 2.32 10.36 0.99
CA LEU A 182 1.33 10.97 0.09
C LEU A 182 0.71 12.24 0.67
N MET A 183 0.32 12.21 1.94
CA MET A 183 -0.38 13.33 2.59
C MET A 183 0.52 14.52 2.93
N HIS A 184 1.83 14.32 2.99
CA HIS A 184 2.80 15.39 3.31
C HIS A 184 3.71 15.74 2.13
N THR A 185 3.46 15.17 0.94
CA THR A 185 4.27 15.51 -0.23
C THR A 185 3.83 16.87 -0.77
N PRO A 186 4.71 17.88 -0.73
CA PRO A 186 4.40 19.16 -1.34
C PRO A 186 4.33 18.98 -2.85
N PHE A 187 3.37 19.63 -3.48
CA PHE A 187 3.26 19.68 -4.93
C PHE A 187 2.95 21.11 -5.37
N ASN A 188 3.45 21.47 -6.55
CA ASN A 188 3.12 22.72 -7.21
C ASN A 188 2.38 22.37 -8.49
N ALA A 189 1.20 22.94 -8.66
CA ALA A 189 0.41 22.75 -9.86
C ALA A 189 0.26 24.11 -10.56
N GLU A 190 0.91 24.26 -11.72
CA GLU A 190 0.80 25.43 -12.58
C GLU A 190 0.18 25.02 -13.91
N GLY A 191 -0.77 25.81 -14.40
CA GLY A 191 -1.50 25.46 -15.61
C GLY A 191 -2.64 26.42 -15.92
N ILE A 192 -3.19 26.26 -17.12
CA ILE A 192 -4.45 26.90 -17.51
C ILE A 192 -5.59 26.02 -17.03
N VAL A 193 -6.53 26.61 -16.31
CA VAL A 193 -7.73 25.88 -15.88
C VAL A 193 -8.64 25.66 -17.10
N THR A 194 -8.83 24.40 -17.48
CA THR A 194 -9.64 24.00 -18.64
C THR A 194 -11.05 23.58 -18.25
N LYS A 195 -11.21 23.00 -17.06
CA LYS A 195 -12.48 22.49 -16.55
C LYS A 195 -12.62 22.76 -15.07
N ILE A 196 -13.80 23.22 -14.67
CA ILE A 196 -14.21 23.31 -13.26
C ILE A 196 -15.64 22.78 -13.17
N PHE A 197 -15.85 21.73 -12.38
CA PHE A 197 -17.20 21.28 -12.03
C PHE A 197 -17.23 20.76 -10.60
N THR A 198 -18.41 20.77 -10.00
CA THR A 198 -18.63 20.24 -8.65
C THR A 198 -19.38 18.92 -8.76
N ASP A 199 -18.87 17.89 -8.10
CA ASP A 199 -19.56 16.59 -8.06
C ASP A 199 -20.70 16.58 -7.03
N ALA A 200 -21.45 15.47 -6.99
CA ALA A 200 -22.55 15.29 -6.05
C ALA A 200 -22.11 15.29 -4.57
N ASN A 201 -20.81 15.07 -4.30
CA ASN A 201 -20.23 15.09 -2.96
C ASN A 201 -19.70 16.49 -2.58
N GLY A 202 -19.90 17.50 -3.44
CA GLY A 202 -19.41 18.86 -3.24
C GLY A 202 -17.93 19.04 -3.54
N THR A 203 -17.23 18.01 -4.03
CA THR A 203 -15.82 18.12 -4.42
C THR A 203 -15.72 18.91 -5.71
N GLN A 204 -14.84 19.91 -5.75
CA GLN A 204 -14.56 20.65 -6.96
C GLN A 204 -13.45 19.97 -7.75
N HIS A 205 -13.78 19.55 -8.97
CA HIS A 205 -12.85 18.97 -9.93
C HIS A 205 -12.26 20.09 -10.78
N ILE A 206 -10.94 20.23 -10.77
CA ILE A 206 -10.18 21.25 -11.51
C ILE A 206 -9.26 20.55 -12.50
N GLY A 207 -9.55 20.70 -13.78
CA GLY A 207 -8.68 20.27 -14.88
C GLY A 207 -7.64 21.34 -15.15
N LEU A 208 -6.36 20.96 -15.14
CA LEU A 208 -5.24 21.82 -15.49
C LEU A 208 -4.57 21.32 -16.76
N HIS A 209 -4.35 22.24 -17.69
CA HIS A 209 -3.47 22.01 -18.82
C HIS A 209 -2.12 22.69 -18.56
N PRO A 210 -1.00 21.95 -18.61
CA PRO A 210 0.31 22.50 -18.27
C PRO A 210 0.69 23.63 -19.21
N ILE A 211 1.28 24.69 -18.65
CA ILE A 211 1.87 25.76 -19.46
C ILE A 211 3.21 25.23 -19.99
N PRO A 212 3.48 25.34 -21.30
CA PRO A 212 4.75 24.87 -21.84
C PRO A 212 5.90 25.66 -21.21
N ASP A 213 6.81 24.93 -20.56
CA ASP A 213 8.02 25.49 -19.99
C ASP A 213 8.84 26.26 -21.05
N ARG A 214 9.62 27.25 -20.60
CA ARG A 214 10.44 28.10 -21.47
C ARG A 214 11.36 27.30 -22.40
N SER A 215 11.82 26.13 -21.94
CA SER A 215 12.59 25.15 -22.72
C SER A 215 11.74 24.46 -23.80
N GLY A 216 10.49 24.10 -23.49
CA GLY A 216 9.52 23.55 -24.43
C GLY A 216 9.22 24.52 -25.57
N LEU A 217 8.99 25.80 -25.25
CA LEU A 217 8.82 26.86 -26.25
C LEU A 217 10.01 26.98 -27.19
N TRP A 218 11.24 26.93 -26.67
CA TRP A 218 12.46 26.93 -27.49
C TRP A 218 12.56 25.71 -28.41
N ARG A 219 12.15 24.53 -27.91
CA ARG A 219 12.14 23.30 -28.71
C ARG A 219 11.14 23.40 -29.86
N TYR A 220 9.94 23.94 -29.61
CA TYR A 220 8.95 24.19 -30.65
C TYR A 220 9.44 25.21 -31.68
N LEU A 221 10.06 26.31 -31.23
CA LEU A 221 10.64 27.30 -32.14
C LEU A 221 11.72 26.67 -33.03
N SER A 222 12.58 25.83 -32.45
CA SER A 222 13.63 25.13 -33.19
C SER A 222 13.07 24.13 -34.19
N THR A 223 12.06 23.34 -33.84
CA THR A 223 11.46 22.36 -34.77
C THR A 223 10.69 23.04 -35.88
N THR A 224 9.97 24.13 -35.61
CA THR A 224 9.30 24.93 -36.65
C THR A 224 10.32 25.53 -37.62
N LEU A 225 11.44 26.06 -37.12
CA LEU A 225 12.50 26.60 -37.97
C LEU A 225 13.13 25.50 -38.86
N LEU A 226 13.37 24.32 -38.30
CA LEU A 226 13.88 23.16 -39.04
C LEU A 226 12.90 22.69 -40.13
N LEU A 227 11.60 22.67 -39.85
CA LEU A 227 10.57 22.36 -40.84
C LEU A 227 10.56 23.36 -41.99
N LEU A 228 10.70 24.66 -41.69
CA LEU A 228 10.75 25.71 -42.72
C LEU A 228 11.98 25.58 -43.62
N THR A 229 13.16 25.28 -43.06
CA THR A 229 14.39 25.08 -43.85
C THR A 229 14.30 23.82 -44.71
N MET A 230 13.73 22.74 -44.18
CA MET A 230 13.48 21.52 -44.94
C MET A 230 12.50 21.76 -46.10
N LEU A 231 11.40 22.49 -45.85
CA LEU A 231 10.45 22.86 -46.90
C LEU A 231 11.12 23.70 -48.01
N GLY A 232 11.93 24.68 -47.61
CA GLY A 232 12.68 25.53 -48.54
C GLY A 232 13.65 24.75 -49.43
N SER A 233 14.40 23.80 -48.84
CA SER A 233 15.31 22.94 -49.61
C SER A 233 14.57 21.99 -50.55
N ALA A 234 13.43 21.44 -50.13
CA ALA A 234 12.59 20.60 -50.97
C ALA A 234 12.05 21.37 -52.20
N ILE A 235 11.55 22.59 -52.00
CA ILE A 235 11.07 23.44 -53.09
C ILE A 235 12.23 23.79 -54.04
N TYR A 236 13.38 24.19 -53.50
CA TYR A 236 14.54 24.54 -54.31
C TYR A 236 15.02 23.35 -55.17
N ASN A 237 15.17 22.18 -54.56
CA ASN A 237 15.56 20.96 -55.26
C ASN A 237 14.50 20.51 -56.26
N GLY A 238 13.20 20.67 -55.94
CA GLY A 238 12.10 20.39 -56.86
C GLY A 238 12.13 21.27 -58.10
N VAL A 239 12.36 22.58 -57.94
CA VAL A 239 12.51 23.52 -59.07
C VAL A 239 13.75 23.19 -59.91
N GLN A 240 14.87 22.84 -59.28
CA GLN A 240 16.08 22.40 -59.97
C GLN A 240 15.83 21.12 -60.79
N ALA A 241 15.18 20.12 -60.19
CA ALA A 241 14.83 18.86 -60.85
C ALA A 241 13.88 19.10 -62.04
N TRP A 242 12.87 19.95 -61.87
CA TRP A 242 11.93 20.32 -62.93
C TRP A 242 12.65 21.02 -64.10
N ARG A 243 13.52 22.00 -63.81
CA ARG A 243 14.32 22.68 -64.83
C ARG A 243 15.23 21.70 -65.57
N ARG A 244 15.82 20.74 -64.87
CA ARG A 244 16.66 19.70 -65.48
C ARG A 244 15.83 18.76 -66.36
N TYR A 245 14.64 18.36 -65.91
CA TYR A 245 13.72 17.54 -66.68
C TYR A 245 13.27 18.25 -67.98
N GLN A 246 12.92 19.54 -67.90
CA GLN A 246 12.56 20.32 -69.09
C GLN A 246 13.73 20.36 -70.10
N ARG A 247 14.97 20.57 -69.66
CA ARG A 247 16.14 20.56 -70.56
C ARG A 247 16.36 19.20 -71.24
N HIS A 248 16.18 18.09 -70.52
CA HIS A 248 16.28 16.75 -71.13
C HIS A 248 15.13 16.45 -72.11
N ARG A 249 13.96 17.06 -71.92
CA ARG A 249 12.84 16.93 -72.88
C ARG A 249 13.15 17.63 -74.20
N TYR A 250 13.74 18.83 -74.16
CA TYR A 250 14.17 19.53 -75.37
C TYR A 250 15.29 18.82 -76.13
N SER A 251 16.23 18.16 -75.45
CA SER A 251 17.28 17.38 -76.15
C SER A 251 16.76 16.11 -76.81
N HIS A 252 15.65 15.54 -76.31
CA HIS A 252 15.04 14.33 -76.91
C HIS A 252 14.22 14.65 -78.17
N ASP A 253 13.72 15.89 -78.31
CA ASP A 253 13.05 16.36 -79.53
C ASP A 253 14.06 16.66 -80.66
N GLU A 254 15.31 17.01 -80.36
CA GLU A 254 16.37 17.17 -81.37
C GLU A 254 16.86 15.83 -81.96
N ASP A 255 16.90 14.75 -81.18
CA ASP A 255 17.29 13.41 -81.67
C ASP A 255 16.15 12.64 -82.37
N SER A 256 14.89 13.08 -82.21
CA SER A 256 13.72 12.45 -82.86
C SER A 256 13.42 13.00 -84.26
N GLY A 257 14.14 14.05 -84.70
CA GLY A 257 13.97 14.72 -86.00
C GLY A 257 14.99 14.33 -87.07
N LEU A 258 15.76 13.26 -86.88
CA LEU A 258 16.78 12.76 -87.82
C LEU A 258 16.55 11.31 -88.27
N LEU A 259 15.31 10.99 -88.66
CA LEU A 259 14.97 9.90 -89.59
C LEU A 259 14.21 10.49 -90.78
#